data_AF-Q5EI81-F1
#
_entry.id   AF-Q5EI81-F1
#
_cell.length_a   1.000
_cell.length_b   1.000
_cell.length_c   1.000
_cell.angle_alpha   90.00
_cell.angle_beta   90.00
_cell.angle_gamma   90.00
#
_symmetry.space_group_name_H-M   'P 1'
#
loop_
_entity.id
_entity.type
_entity.pdbx_description
1 polymer ?
#
loop_
_entity_poly.entity_id
_entity_poly.type
_entity_poly.pdbx_seq_one_letter_code
_entity_poly.pdbx_strand_id
1 'polypeptide(L)'
;NIFTDDVFRKPVQLPHLKTLILKDNKLETLSLVSCFVRNTSLEHLDLSQNLLQYENDEKCLWPETLITMNLSFNKLADSVFRCLPRNIQMLDLNNNNIHTVPKEIIHLTSLQELNLAFNFLTDLPGCSHFRRLSVLNIEMNLILSPSVDFFQSCQEVKTLNAGGNPFRCTCELRDFIQLEKYSEGMMVGWSDSYICEYPLDLKGTQLKDVHLSELSCNIALLIV
;
A
#
# COMPACT_ATOMS: atom_id res chain seq x y z
N ASN A 1 21.40 -3.19 -22.41
CA ASN A 1 20.61 -2.14 -23.09
C ASN A 1 19.63 -1.59 -22.09
N ILE A 2 19.66 -0.27 -21.86
CA ILE A 2 18.70 0.42 -21.00
C ILE A 2 17.53 0.84 -21.88
N PHE A 3 16.32 0.40 -21.56
CA PHE A 3 15.11 0.76 -22.29
C PHE A 3 14.54 2.10 -21.82
N THR A 4 14.01 2.86 -22.77
CA THR A 4 13.17 4.04 -22.58
C THR A 4 11.79 3.76 -23.17
N ASP A 5 10.84 4.69 -22.99
CA ASP A 5 9.49 4.58 -23.55
C ASP A 5 9.46 4.42 -25.08
N ASP A 6 10.57 4.69 -25.79
CA ASP A 6 10.73 4.44 -27.22
C ASP A 6 10.45 2.99 -27.63
N VAL A 7 10.68 2.03 -26.72
CA VAL A 7 10.42 0.61 -26.98
C VAL A 7 8.93 0.33 -27.19
N PHE A 8 8.04 1.18 -26.67
CA PHE A 8 6.59 1.04 -26.79
C PHE A 8 6.00 1.76 -28.01
N ARG A 9 6.82 2.54 -28.76
CA ARG A 9 6.35 3.29 -29.94
C ARG A 9 6.01 2.39 -31.14
N LYS A 10 6.48 1.14 -31.13
CA LYS A 10 6.17 0.17 -32.19
C LYS A 10 5.30 -0.94 -31.64
N PRO A 11 4.13 -1.20 -32.25
CA PRO A 11 3.30 -2.31 -31.84
C PRO A 11 4.03 -3.63 -32.10
N VAL A 12 4.11 -4.48 -31.07
CA VAL A 12 4.63 -5.85 -31.18
C VAL A 12 3.52 -6.78 -30.72
N GLN A 13 3.24 -7.83 -31.51
CA GLN A 13 2.29 -8.86 -31.08
C GLN A 13 3.03 -9.93 -30.27
N LEU A 14 2.69 -10.02 -28.99
CA LEU A 14 3.25 -10.99 -28.06
C LEU A 14 2.10 -11.82 -27.42
N PRO A 15 1.31 -12.56 -28.23
CA PRO A 15 0.04 -13.14 -27.78
C PRO A 15 0.20 -14.20 -26.68
N HIS A 16 1.36 -14.86 -26.63
CA HIS A 16 1.69 -15.90 -25.65
C HIS A 16 2.54 -15.39 -24.47
N LEU A 17 2.81 -14.09 -24.40
CA LEU A 17 3.61 -13.53 -23.31
C LEU A 17 2.85 -13.64 -21.99
N LYS A 18 3.46 -14.32 -21.02
CA LYS A 18 2.93 -14.55 -19.67
C LYS A 18 3.65 -13.73 -18.61
N THR A 19 4.94 -13.51 -18.81
CA THR A 19 5.79 -12.75 -17.90
C THR A 19 6.58 -11.72 -18.69
N LEU A 20 6.61 -10.48 -18.21
CA LEU A 20 7.38 -9.39 -18.78
C LEU A 20 8.16 -8.71 -17.67
N ILE A 21 9.49 -8.70 -17.79
CA ILE A 21 10.40 -8.06 -16.84
C ILE A 21 11.10 -6.91 -17.56
N LEU A 22 10.78 -5.70 -17.13
CA LEU A 22 11.38 -4.43 -17.58
C LEU A 22 11.99 -3.68 -16.39
N LYS A 23 12.37 -4.42 -15.34
CA LYS A 23 13.09 -3.92 -14.18
C LYS A 23 14.38 -3.21 -14.56
N ASP A 24 14.74 -2.17 -13.80
CA ASP A 24 16.02 -1.47 -13.90
C ASP A 24 16.23 -0.86 -15.30
N ASN A 25 15.29 0.00 -15.68
CA ASN A 25 15.29 0.73 -16.95
C ASN A 25 14.97 2.22 -16.73
N LYS A 26 14.71 2.96 -17.80
CA LYS A 26 14.37 4.39 -17.80
C LYS A 26 12.99 4.63 -18.40
N LEU A 27 12.03 3.80 -18.02
CA LEU A 27 10.63 3.99 -18.41
C LEU A 27 10.01 5.11 -17.58
N GLU A 28 9.25 5.99 -18.21
CA GLU A 28 8.72 7.21 -17.58
C GLU A 28 7.18 7.22 -17.52
N THR A 29 6.50 6.62 -18.49
CA THR A 29 5.05 6.77 -18.63
C THR A 29 4.30 5.45 -18.44
N LEU A 30 3.58 5.29 -17.32
CA LEU A 30 2.87 4.04 -17.01
C LEU A 30 1.75 3.71 -18.02
N SER A 31 1.03 4.73 -18.52
CA SER A 31 -0.04 4.54 -19.51
C SER A 31 0.46 4.00 -20.85
N LEU A 32 1.69 4.35 -21.26
CA LEU A 32 2.32 3.82 -22.48
C LEU A 32 2.59 2.31 -22.34
N VAL A 33 3.13 1.89 -21.19
CA VAL A 33 3.34 0.47 -20.90
C VAL A 33 2.01 -0.29 -20.95
N SER A 34 0.99 0.27 -20.30
CA SER A 34 -0.36 -0.30 -20.26
C SER A 34 -0.92 -0.52 -21.67
N CYS A 35 -0.84 0.50 -22.53
CA CYS A 35 -1.28 0.41 -23.91
C CYS A 35 -0.51 -0.64 -24.72
N PHE A 36 0.79 -0.76 -24.49
CA PHE A 36 1.65 -1.74 -25.17
C PHE A 36 1.27 -3.19 -24.82
N VAL A 37 0.99 -3.47 -23.55
CA VAL A 37 0.69 -4.85 -23.09
C VAL A 37 -0.79 -5.22 -23.17
N ARG A 38 -1.67 -4.29 -23.56
CA ARG A 38 -3.14 -4.48 -23.57
C ARG A 38 -3.62 -5.79 -24.19
N ASN A 39 -3.05 -6.17 -25.35
CA ASN A 39 -3.48 -7.32 -26.14
C ASN A 39 -2.61 -8.57 -25.92
N THR A 40 -2.05 -8.71 -24.71
CA THR A 40 -1.23 -9.86 -24.32
C THR A 40 -2.00 -10.77 -23.38
N SER A 41 -1.46 -11.96 -23.13
CA SER A 41 -1.97 -12.90 -22.11
C SER A 41 -1.18 -12.80 -20.81
N LEU A 42 -0.66 -11.61 -20.50
CA LEU A 42 0.32 -11.36 -19.45
C LEU A 42 -0.29 -11.56 -18.06
N GLU A 43 0.39 -12.36 -17.26
CA GLU A 43 0.00 -12.70 -15.88
C GLU A 43 0.91 -11.98 -14.87
N HIS A 44 2.18 -11.78 -15.21
CA HIS A 44 3.20 -11.23 -14.33
C HIS A 44 3.97 -10.08 -15.01
N LEU A 45 3.98 -8.91 -14.36
CA LEU A 45 4.68 -7.72 -14.85
C LEU A 45 5.59 -7.15 -13.78
N ASP A 46 6.88 -7.02 -14.10
CA ASP A 46 7.86 -6.32 -13.27
C ASP A 46 8.35 -5.06 -13.99
N LEU A 47 8.00 -3.91 -13.43
CA LEU A 47 8.39 -2.57 -13.86
C LEU A 47 9.19 -1.84 -12.76
N SER A 48 9.74 -2.58 -11.80
CA SER A 48 10.45 -1.99 -10.67
C SER A 48 11.72 -1.25 -11.11
N GLN A 49 12.16 -0.28 -10.30
CA GLN A 49 13.41 0.47 -10.56
C GLN A 49 13.38 1.15 -11.94
N ASN A 50 12.36 1.96 -12.15
CA ASN A 50 12.21 2.82 -13.33
C ASN A 50 11.98 4.27 -12.88
N LEU A 51 11.47 5.11 -13.78
CA LEU A 51 11.14 6.51 -13.51
C LEU A 51 9.64 6.77 -13.71
N LEU A 52 8.81 5.73 -13.55
CA LEU A 52 7.40 5.76 -13.92
C LEU A 52 6.62 6.79 -13.10
N GLN A 53 5.82 7.56 -13.82
CA GLN A 53 4.86 8.54 -13.31
C GLN A 53 3.49 8.31 -13.97
N TYR A 54 2.45 8.89 -13.37
CA TYR A 54 1.08 8.91 -13.91
C TYR A 54 0.41 10.24 -13.57
N GLU A 55 0.53 11.23 -14.46
CA GLU A 55 0.14 12.62 -14.16
C GLU A 55 -1.05 13.14 -14.99
N ASN A 56 -1.45 12.44 -16.05
CA ASN A 56 -2.39 12.99 -17.06
C ASN A 56 -3.77 12.33 -17.10
N ASP A 57 -4.12 11.49 -16.11
CA ASP A 57 -5.38 10.73 -16.08
C ASP A 57 -5.67 9.95 -17.39
N GLU A 58 -4.62 9.61 -18.13
CA GLU A 58 -4.76 8.81 -19.34
C GLU A 58 -5.33 7.44 -18.99
N LYS A 59 -6.18 6.93 -19.87
CA LYS A 59 -6.83 5.65 -19.64
C LYS A 59 -5.81 4.51 -19.74
N CYS A 60 -5.63 3.78 -18.65
CA CYS A 60 -4.83 2.56 -18.64
C CYS A 60 -5.69 1.36 -19.08
N LEU A 61 -5.09 0.50 -19.91
CA LEU A 61 -5.72 -0.62 -20.59
C LEU A 61 -4.88 -1.88 -20.37
N TRP A 62 -4.95 -2.43 -19.16
CA TRP A 62 -4.24 -3.67 -18.81
C TRP A 62 -4.97 -4.92 -19.30
N PRO A 63 -4.24 -6.02 -19.61
CA PRO A 63 -4.86 -7.30 -19.88
C PRO A 63 -5.57 -7.83 -18.62
N GLU A 64 -6.77 -8.40 -18.80
CA GLU A 64 -7.57 -8.94 -17.67
C GLU A 64 -6.91 -10.15 -16.98
N THR A 65 -5.91 -10.74 -17.63
CA THR A 65 -5.12 -11.87 -17.15
C THR A 65 -4.04 -11.47 -16.15
N LEU A 66 -3.79 -10.18 -15.92
CA LEU A 66 -2.71 -9.73 -15.04
C LEU A 66 -3.03 -10.00 -13.56
N ILE A 67 -2.15 -10.78 -12.91
CA ILE A 67 -2.30 -11.26 -11.53
C ILE A 67 -1.33 -10.54 -10.60
N THR A 68 -0.07 -10.37 -11.03
CA THR A 68 0.97 -9.74 -10.21
C THR A 68 1.64 -8.59 -10.93
N MET A 69 1.85 -7.48 -10.23
CA MET A 69 2.47 -6.29 -10.78
C MET A 69 3.41 -5.68 -9.75
N ASN A 70 4.68 -5.51 -10.14
CA ASN A 70 5.67 -4.80 -9.35
C ASN A 70 5.96 -3.44 -9.97
N LEU A 71 5.59 -2.37 -9.25
CA LEU A 71 5.81 -0.96 -9.58
C LEU A 71 6.73 -0.26 -8.57
N SER A 72 7.45 -1.04 -7.76
CA SER A 72 8.35 -0.50 -6.74
C SER A 72 9.48 0.35 -7.30
N PHE A 73 10.02 1.26 -6.47
CA PHE A 73 11.15 2.12 -6.85
C PHE A 73 10.88 2.89 -8.16
N ASN A 74 9.80 3.66 -8.15
CA ASN A 74 9.40 4.56 -9.24
C ASN A 74 9.13 5.97 -8.67
N LYS A 75 8.38 6.80 -9.39
CA LYS A 75 7.98 8.15 -8.97
C LYS A 75 6.46 8.30 -8.93
N LEU A 76 5.76 7.21 -8.58
CA LEU A 76 4.30 7.16 -8.63
C LEU A 76 3.71 7.90 -7.43
N ALA A 77 2.73 8.76 -7.69
CA ALA A 77 1.92 9.43 -6.67
C ALA A 77 0.54 8.76 -6.56
N ASP A 78 -0.34 9.31 -5.71
CA ASP A 78 -1.69 8.78 -5.41
C ASP A 78 -2.57 8.56 -6.65
N SER A 79 -2.32 9.32 -7.72
CA SER A 79 -3.02 9.17 -9.00
C SER A 79 -2.86 7.78 -9.61
N VAL A 80 -1.77 7.05 -9.29
CA VAL A 80 -1.50 5.71 -9.82
C VAL A 80 -2.67 4.75 -9.64
N PHE A 81 -3.42 4.89 -8.55
CA PHE A 81 -4.56 4.02 -8.26
C PHE A 81 -5.69 4.10 -9.30
N ARG A 82 -5.73 5.14 -10.15
CA ARG A 82 -6.66 5.23 -11.29
C ARG A 82 -6.20 4.45 -12.52
N CYS A 83 -4.93 4.02 -12.54
CA CYS A 83 -4.27 3.33 -13.63
C CYS A 83 -3.98 1.86 -13.29
N LEU A 84 -4.59 1.25 -12.27
CA LEU A 84 -4.27 -0.13 -11.88
C LEU A 84 -5.19 -1.17 -12.56
N PRO A 85 -4.74 -2.43 -12.77
CA PRO A 85 -5.57 -3.48 -13.33
C PRO A 85 -6.64 -3.94 -12.34
N ARG A 86 -7.88 -4.16 -12.81
CA ARG A 86 -9.01 -4.59 -11.98
C ARG A 86 -8.81 -5.95 -11.29
N ASN A 87 -8.18 -6.90 -11.97
CA ASN A 87 -8.05 -8.29 -11.52
C ASN A 87 -6.74 -8.57 -10.77
N ILE A 88 -5.95 -7.53 -10.49
CA ILE A 88 -4.68 -7.68 -9.80
C ILE A 88 -4.89 -8.30 -8.41
N GLN A 89 -4.01 -9.23 -8.04
CA GLN A 89 -4.05 -9.93 -6.77
C GLN A 89 -2.87 -9.54 -5.87
N MET A 90 -1.70 -9.32 -6.46
CA MET A 90 -0.48 -8.90 -5.75
C MET A 90 0.07 -7.63 -6.40
N LEU A 91 0.17 -6.57 -5.60
CA LEU A 91 0.64 -5.28 -6.05
C LEU A 91 1.74 -4.75 -5.13
N ASP A 92 2.90 -4.51 -5.72
CA ASP A 92 4.02 -3.85 -5.05
C ASP A 92 4.18 -2.41 -5.55
N LEU A 93 4.01 -1.45 -4.63
CA LEU A 93 4.14 0.00 -4.83
C LEU A 93 5.17 0.59 -3.84
N ASN A 94 6.03 -0.22 -3.22
CA ASN A 94 6.97 0.30 -2.24
C ASN A 94 8.01 1.25 -2.86
N ASN A 95 8.56 2.17 -2.07
CA ASN A 95 9.52 3.19 -2.55
C ASN A 95 8.94 4.02 -3.72
N ASN A 96 7.85 4.73 -3.46
CA ASN A 96 7.22 5.67 -4.38
C ASN A 96 6.89 6.99 -3.64
N ASN A 97 6.05 7.84 -4.23
CA ASN A 97 5.67 9.15 -3.71
C ASN A 97 4.19 9.19 -3.28
N ILE A 98 3.68 8.07 -2.75
CA ILE A 98 2.26 7.91 -2.38
C ILE A 98 2.02 8.50 -0.99
N HIS A 99 1.08 9.41 -0.87
CA HIS A 99 0.67 10.08 0.37
C HIS A 99 -0.67 9.56 0.90
N THR A 100 -1.53 9.04 0.02
CA THR A 100 -2.78 8.43 0.43
C THR A 100 -3.25 7.36 -0.56
N VAL A 101 -4.13 6.48 -0.10
CA VAL A 101 -4.90 5.57 -0.94
C VAL A 101 -6.31 6.15 -1.09
N PRO A 102 -6.67 6.70 -2.27
CA PRO A 102 -7.98 7.33 -2.47
C PRO A 102 -9.17 6.43 -2.12
N LYS A 103 -10.20 6.99 -1.50
CA LYS A 103 -11.41 6.22 -1.12
C LYS A 103 -12.24 5.83 -2.34
N GLU A 104 -12.10 6.53 -3.46
CA GLU A 104 -12.87 6.32 -4.68
C GLU A 104 -12.39 5.12 -5.53
N ILE A 105 -11.40 4.35 -5.05
CA ILE A 105 -10.90 3.16 -5.76
C ILE A 105 -11.92 2.03 -5.65
N ILE A 106 -12.84 1.93 -6.60
CA ILE A 106 -13.91 0.92 -6.55
C ILE A 106 -13.56 -0.41 -7.23
N HIS A 107 -12.40 -0.54 -7.87
CA HIS A 107 -12.14 -1.59 -8.85
C HIS A 107 -11.15 -2.69 -8.42
N LEU A 108 -10.36 -2.50 -7.36
CA LEU A 108 -9.34 -3.47 -6.92
C LEU A 108 -9.91 -4.57 -6.00
N THR A 109 -11.05 -5.15 -6.38
CA THR A 109 -11.79 -6.11 -5.55
C THR A 109 -11.11 -7.49 -5.42
N SER A 110 -10.16 -7.78 -6.31
CA SER A 110 -9.42 -9.05 -6.34
C SER A 110 -8.10 -9.00 -5.57
N LEU A 111 -7.69 -7.81 -5.11
CA LEU A 111 -6.40 -7.58 -4.45
C LEU A 111 -6.34 -8.36 -3.13
N GLN A 112 -5.26 -9.10 -2.94
CA GLN A 112 -4.97 -9.95 -1.78
C GLN A 112 -3.75 -9.47 -1.02
N GLU A 113 -2.73 -8.97 -1.73
CA GLU A 113 -1.50 -8.48 -1.15
C GLU A 113 -1.15 -7.10 -1.71
N LEU A 114 -0.94 -6.15 -0.80
CA LEU A 114 -0.58 -4.77 -1.12
C LEU A 114 0.65 -4.34 -0.33
N ASN A 115 1.71 -3.98 -1.05
CA ASN A 115 2.90 -3.39 -0.46
C ASN A 115 3.00 -1.90 -0.80
N LEU A 116 2.93 -1.06 0.23
CA LEU A 116 3.04 0.40 0.20
C LEU A 116 4.15 0.89 1.13
N ALA A 117 5.07 0.01 1.54
CA ALA A 117 6.18 0.40 2.40
C ALA A 117 7.05 1.51 1.78
N PHE A 118 7.73 2.31 2.61
CA PHE A 118 8.62 3.38 2.14
C PHE A 118 7.89 4.36 1.21
N ASN A 119 6.74 4.86 1.66
CA ASN A 119 5.99 5.93 1.02
C ASN A 119 5.76 7.05 2.06
N PHE A 120 4.80 7.93 1.82
CA PHE A 120 4.49 9.09 2.65
C PHE A 120 3.07 9.02 3.23
N LEU A 121 2.51 7.81 3.42
CA LEU A 121 1.17 7.63 3.95
C LEU A 121 1.06 8.21 5.36
N THR A 122 0.04 9.03 5.60
CA THR A 122 -0.26 9.57 6.93
C THR A 122 -1.33 8.79 7.68
N ASP A 123 -1.99 7.85 7.02
CA ASP A 123 -3.04 7.00 7.58
C ASP A 123 -3.06 5.60 6.92
N LEU A 124 -3.71 4.63 7.57
CA LEU A 124 -4.02 3.33 6.99
C LEU A 124 -5.17 3.45 5.98
N PRO A 125 -5.13 2.71 4.85
CA PRO A 125 -6.22 2.68 3.89
C PRO A 125 -7.42 1.91 4.42
N GLY A 126 -8.64 2.40 4.19
CA GLY A 126 -9.84 1.58 4.37
C GLY A 126 -9.92 0.46 3.32
N CYS A 127 -10.51 -0.68 3.67
CA CYS A 127 -10.59 -1.87 2.81
C CYS A 127 -11.97 -2.12 2.21
N SER A 128 -12.89 -1.14 2.29
CA SER A 128 -14.25 -1.20 1.70
C SER A 128 -14.25 -1.66 0.23
N HIS A 129 -13.15 -1.40 -0.49
CA HIS A 129 -12.95 -1.80 -1.87
C HIS A 129 -11.92 -2.91 -2.10
N PHE A 130 -11.10 -3.22 -1.08
CA PHE A 130 -10.13 -4.31 -1.10
C PHE A 130 -10.68 -5.54 -0.37
N ARG A 131 -11.83 -6.05 -0.84
CA ARG A 131 -12.63 -7.08 -0.14
C ARG A 131 -11.90 -8.41 0.12
N ARG A 132 -10.77 -8.64 -0.53
CA ARG A 132 -9.98 -9.88 -0.40
C ARG A 132 -8.58 -9.62 0.16
N LEU A 133 -8.30 -8.38 0.58
CA LEU A 133 -6.98 -8.00 1.07
C LEU A 133 -6.68 -8.75 2.35
N SER A 134 -5.60 -9.53 2.32
CA SER A 134 -5.17 -10.36 3.44
C SER A 134 -3.81 -9.93 3.98
N VAL A 135 -2.94 -9.40 3.11
CA VAL A 135 -1.62 -8.91 3.48
C VAL A 135 -1.49 -7.44 3.12
N LEU A 136 -1.18 -6.61 4.10
CA LEU A 136 -0.91 -5.18 3.92
C LEU A 136 0.46 -4.84 4.53
N ASN A 137 1.35 -4.29 3.71
CA ASN A 137 2.60 -3.72 4.17
C ASN A 137 2.59 -2.20 3.97
N ILE A 138 2.71 -1.45 5.06
CA ILE A 138 2.77 0.01 5.15
C ILE A 138 3.94 0.45 6.04
N GLU A 139 4.97 -0.39 6.16
CA GLU A 139 6.20 -0.11 6.89
C GLU A 139 6.87 1.19 6.42
N MET A 140 7.54 1.92 7.31
CA MET A 140 8.32 3.12 6.98
C MET A 140 7.48 4.16 6.21
N ASN A 141 6.35 4.56 6.79
CA ASN A 141 5.50 5.66 6.33
C ASN A 141 5.44 6.77 7.41
N LEU A 142 4.45 7.67 7.34
CA LEU A 142 4.29 8.83 8.22
C LEU A 142 3.02 8.72 9.10
N ILE A 143 2.62 7.50 9.47
CA ILE A 143 1.39 7.26 10.23
C ILE A 143 1.61 7.61 11.69
N LEU A 144 0.86 8.59 12.17
CA LEU A 144 0.85 8.99 13.59
C LEU A 144 -0.12 8.10 14.38
N SER A 145 -1.34 7.95 13.90
CA SER A 145 -2.40 7.15 14.52
C SER A 145 -3.37 6.73 13.43
N PRO A 146 -3.62 5.42 13.23
CA PRO A 146 -4.58 4.98 12.23
C PRO A 146 -6.01 5.45 12.52
N SER A 147 -6.75 5.82 11.48
CA SER A 147 -8.16 6.15 11.62
C SER A 147 -9.05 4.93 11.86
N VAL A 148 -10.24 5.18 12.44
CA VAL A 148 -11.24 4.15 12.75
C VAL A 148 -11.74 3.38 11.52
N ASP A 149 -11.61 3.97 10.32
CA ASP A 149 -12.08 3.40 9.05
C ASP A 149 -11.39 2.06 8.74
N PHE A 150 -10.09 1.95 9.03
CA PHE A 150 -9.33 0.71 8.86
C PHE A 150 -9.95 -0.42 9.69
N PHE A 151 -10.15 -0.20 10.98
CA PHE A 151 -10.69 -1.21 11.90
C PHE A 151 -12.12 -1.64 11.54
N GLN A 152 -12.90 -0.77 10.89
CA GLN A 152 -14.26 -1.08 10.47
C GLN A 152 -14.31 -1.87 9.16
N SER A 153 -13.41 -1.56 8.22
CA SER A 153 -13.50 -2.04 6.84
C SER A 153 -12.51 -3.16 6.48
N CYS A 154 -11.42 -3.32 7.22
CA CYS A 154 -10.32 -4.25 6.92
C CYS A 154 -10.36 -5.57 7.69
N GLN A 155 -11.53 -6.21 7.74
CA GLN A 155 -11.77 -7.43 8.53
C GLN A 155 -11.05 -8.68 7.98
N GLU A 156 -10.68 -8.68 6.70
CA GLU A 156 -10.02 -9.82 6.03
C GLU A 156 -8.48 -9.77 6.12
N VAL A 157 -7.92 -8.67 6.63
CA VAL A 157 -6.47 -8.50 6.78
C VAL A 157 -5.98 -9.43 7.89
N LYS A 158 -5.06 -10.32 7.54
CA LYS A 158 -4.44 -11.30 8.46
C LYS A 158 -3.01 -10.95 8.81
N THR A 159 -2.36 -10.16 7.95
CA THR A 159 -0.97 -9.77 8.13
C THR A 159 -0.83 -8.30 7.83
N LEU A 160 -0.38 -7.55 8.83
CA LEU A 160 -0.15 -6.11 8.76
C LEU A 160 1.29 -5.82 9.18
N ASN A 161 2.11 -5.29 8.28
CA ASN A 161 3.39 -4.68 8.66
C ASN A 161 3.23 -3.17 8.66
N ALA A 162 3.31 -2.54 9.83
CA ALA A 162 3.22 -1.09 10.01
C ALA A 162 4.42 -0.54 10.80
N GLY A 163 5.51 -1.32 10.89
CA GLY A 163 6.72 -0.91 11.60
C GLY A 163 7.34 0.36 11.03
N GLY A 164 8.14 1.06 11.84
CA GLY A 164 8.89 2.24 11.40
C GLY A 164 8.02 3.47 11.08
N ASN A 165 6.77 3.51 11.56
CA ASN A 165 5.92 4.70 11.50
C ASN A 165 6.10 5.58 12.75
N PRO A 166 6.00 6.92 12.64
CA PRO A 166 6.20 7.85 13.74
C PRO A 166 4.99 7.93 14.70
N PHE A 167 4.65 6.80 15.34
CA PHE A 167 3.43 6.67 16.13
C PHE A 167 3.32 7.73 17.23
N ARG A 168 2.13 8.34 17.33
CA ARG A 168 1.71 9.21 18.42
C ARG A 168 0.95 8.38 19.44
N CYS A 169 1.59 8.09 20.56
CA CYS A 169 1.10 7.29 21.66
C CYS A 169 0.17 8.08 22.59
N THR A 170 -0.94 8.53 22.02
CA THR A 170 -2.08 9.12 22.71
C THR A 170 -3.29 8.19 22.60
N CYS A 171 -4.42 8.57 23.19
CA CYS A 171 -5.61 7.71 23.26
C CYS A 171 -6.16 7.28 21.89
N GLU A 172 -5.89 8.05 20.83
CA GLU A 172 -6.24 7.70 19.45
C GLU A 172 -5.52 6.44 18.94
N LEU A 173 -4.34 6.10 19.50
CA LEU A 173 -3.58 4.90 19.13
C LEU A 173 -4.02 3.65 19.92
N ARG A 174 -4.90 3.80 20.91
CA ARG A 174 -5.29 2.71 21.82
C ARG A 174 -5.82 1.49 21.05
N ASP A 175 -6.74 1.71 20.12
CA ASP A 175 -7.38 0.63 19.35
C ASP A 175 -6.36 -0.10 18.47
N PHE A 176 -5.36 0.63 17.95
CA PHE A 176 -4.27 0.04 17.19
C PHE A 176 -3.38 -0.87 18.04
N ILE A 177 -3.00 -0.43 19.26
CA ILE A 177 -2.23 -1.27 20.19
C ILE A 177 -3.04 -2.49 20.63
N GLN A 178 -4.36 -2.33 20.80
CA GLN A 178 -5.26 -3.41 21.18
C GLN A 178 -5.47 -4.43 20.06
N LEU A 179 -5.46 -3.99 18.80
CA LEU A 179 -5.61 -4.87 17.64
C LEU A 179 -4.67 -6.06 17.71
N GLU A 180 -3.37 -5.84 17.95
CA GLU A 180 -2.40 -6.94 18.05
C GLU A 180 -2.66 -7.85 19.26
N LYS A 181 -3.06 -7.27 20.40
CA LYS A 181 -3.40 -8.06 21.60
C LYS A 181 -4.56 -9.02 21.37
N TYR A 182 -5.51 -8.67 20.51
CA TYR A 182 -6.69 -9.49 20.20
C TYR A 182 -6.52 -10.40 18.99
N SER A 183 -5.65 -10.03 18.05
CA SER A 183 -5.46 -10.77 16.80
C SER A 183 -4.30 -11.77 16.83
N GLU A 184 -3.47 -11.76 17.88
CA GLU A 184 -2.38 -12.70 18.15
C GLU A 184 -1.52 -13.03 16.90
N GLY A 185 -0.57 -12.15 16.57
CA GLY A 185 0.39 -12.36 15.48
C GLY A 185 -0.02 -11.78 14.13
N MET A 186 -0.97 -10.84 14.12
CA MET A 186 -1.35 -10.10 12.90
C MET A 186 -0.24 -9.12 12.49
N MET A 187 0.42 -8.48 13.46
CA MET A 187 1.42 -7.46 13.22
C MET A 187 2.82 -8.04 13.03
N VAL A 188 3.35 -7.88 11.82
CA VAL A 188 4.70 -8.34 11.46
C VAL A 188 5.75 -7.53 12.20
N GLY A 189 6.70 -8.20 12.86
CA GLY A 189 7.79 -7.52 13.58
C GLY A 189 7.35 -6.87 14.90
N TRP A 190 6.12 -7.15 15.36
CA TRP A 190 5.69 -6.70 16.67
C TRP A 190 6.57 -7.33 17.75
N SER A 191 7.18 -6.55 18.65
CA SER A 191 6.99 -5.11 18.91
C SER A 191 8.19 -4.22 18.56
N ASP A 192 9.27 -4.77 18.02
CA ASP A 192 10.58 -4.09 17.97
C ASP A 192 10.59 -2.86 17.04
N SER A 193 9.82 -2.90 15.95
CA SER A 193 9.69 -1.78 15.00
C SER A 193 8.52 -0.84 15.30
N TYR A 194 7.81 -1.03 16.41
CA TYR A 194 6.61 -0.28 16.78
C TYR A 194 6.92 0.58 18.01
N ILE A 195 7.36 1.80 17.76
CA ILE A 195 7.93 2.69 18.78
C ILE A 195 7.19 4.02 18.76
N CYS A 196 6.91 4.58 19.94
CA CYS A 196 6.39 5.93 20.08
C CYS A 196 7.39 6.97 19.59
N GLU A 197 6.98 7.83 18.69
CA GLU A 197 7.71 9.06 18.35
C GLU A 197 7.21 10.25 19.20
N TYR A 198 5.91 10.25 19.52
CA TYR A 198 5.27 11.26 20.36
C TYR A 198 4.32 10.62 21.39
N PRO A 199 3.97 11.32 22.48
CA PRO A 199 4.57 12.54 22.98
C PRO A 199 6.01 12.33 23.49
N LEU A 200 6.72 13.41 23.84
CA LEU A 200 8.16 13.37 24.18
C LEU A 200 8.48 12.49 25.40
N ASP A 201 7.57 12.42 26.38
CA ASP A 201 7.68 11.59 27.58
C ASP A 201 7.57 10.09 27.30
N LEU A 202 6.92 9.72 26.20
CA LEU A 202 6.82 8.33 25.74
C LEU A 202 7.76 8.01 24.57
N LYS A 203 8.47 8.99 24.02
CA LYS A 203 9.34 8.80 22.86
C LYS A 203 10.36 7.69 23.10
N GLY A 204 10.47 6.75 22.16
CA GLY A 204 11.36 5.59 22.25
C GLY A 204 10.75 4.37 22.95
N THR A 205 9.56 4.50 23.56
CA THR A 205 8.85 3.38 24.18
C THR A 205 8.24 2.47 23.12
N GLN A 206 8.39 1.15 23.27
CA GLN A 206 7.72 0.20 22.38
C GLN A 206 6.22 0.20 22.64
N LEU A 207 5.39 0.09 21.59
CA LEU A 207 3.93 0.15 21.71
C LEU A 207 3.34 -0.92 22.64
N LYS A 208 3.99 -2.08 22.78
CA LYS A 208 3.57 -3.12 23.72
C LYS A 208 3.62 -2.69 25.20
N ASP A 209 4.53 -1.77 25.52
CA ASP A 209 4.82 -1.27 26.87
C ASP A 209 4.05 0.01 27.19
N VAL A 210 3.30 0.55 26.22
CA VAL A 210 2.46 1.73 26.41
C VAL A 210 1.15 1.35 27.09
N HIS A 211 0.86 2.03 28.21
CA HIS A 211 -0.36 1.81 28.98
C HIS A 211 -1.35 2.96 28.80
N LEU A 212 -2.32 2.80 27.90
CA LEU A 212 -3.45 3.71 27.68
C LEU A 212 -4.72 3.15 28.32
N SER A 213 -5.01 3.56 29.55
CA SER A 213 -6.18 3.06 30.28
C SER A 213 -7.49 3.56 29.67
N GLU A 214 -8.54 2.75 29.73
CA GLU A 214 -9.86 3.14 29.21
C GLU A 214 -10.45 4.35 29.95
N LEU A 215 -10.31 4.38 31.28
CA LEU A 215 -10.75 5.52 32.08
C LEU A 215 -9.99 6.81 31.72
N SER A 216 -8.69 6.72 31.42
CA SER A 216 -7.89 7.87 31.01
C SER A 216 -8.26 8.35 29.61
N CYS A 217 -8.66 7.43 28.72
CA CYS A 217 -8.97 7.74 27.33
C CYS A 217 -10.43 8.06 27.06
N ASN A 218 -11.34 7.80 28.00
CA ASN A 218 -12.75 8.10 27.88
C ASN A 218 -13.23 8.90 29.10
N ILE A 219 -13.14 10.23 28.97
CA ILE A 219 -13.51 11.17 30.03
C ILE A 219 -15.02 11.07 30.37
N ALA A 220 -15.86 10.60 29.44
CA ALA A 220 -17.29 10.40 29.73
C ALA A 220 -17.53 9.31 30.78
N LEU A 221 -16.62 8.34 30.94
CA LEU A 221 -16.68 7.33 32.00
C LEU A 221 -16.32 7.87 33.40
N LEU A 222 -15.78 9.10 33.48
CA LEU A 222 -15.42 9.75 34.74
C LEU A 222 -16.53 10.66 35.28
N ILE A 223 -17.65 10.81 34.57
CA ILE A 223 -18.80 11.68 34.94
C ILE A 223 -19.93 10.84 35.56
N VAL A 224 -19.60 9.81 36.35
CA VAL A 224 -20.59 9.01 37.11
C VAL A 224 -20.89 9.67 38.44
#